data_AF-A0A1C5VEH4-F1
#
_entry.id   AF-A0A1C5VEH4-F1
#
_cell.length_a   1.000
_cell.length_b   1.000
_cell.length_c   1.000
_cell.angle_alpha   90.00
_cell.angle_beta   90.00
_cell.angle_gamma   90.00
#
_symmetry.space_group_name_H-M   'P 1'
#
loop_
_entity.id
_entity.type
_entity.pdbx_description
1 polymer ?
#
loop_
_entity_poly.entity_id
_entity_poly.type
_entity_poly.pdbx_seq_one_letter_code
_entity_poly.pdbx_strand_id
1 'polypeptide(L)'
;MVKNLSLGDLELILCDWYEMDEQLPNPIFEKKEFERVSNGLWAIGEFRNYVSKQIYPETQTSIKNLREMACTFAKKMEMFASMNKKNSSIFMTAKLIGESIQDLLHAME
;
A
#
# COMPACT_ATOMS: atom_id res chain seq x y z
N MET A 1 -15.96 -18.02 -9.24
CA MET A 1 -16.40 -17.73 -7.86
C MET A 1 -15.79 -16.40 -7.49
N VAL A 2 -16.56 -15.40 -7.04
CA VAL A 2 -15.96 -14.11 -6.65
C VAL A 2 -15.29 -14.32 -5.29
N LYS A 3 -13.95 -14.23 -5.24
CA LYS A 3 -13.19 -14.31 -4.00
C LYS A 3 -13.26 -12.95 -3.30
N ASN A 4 -13.96 -12.91 -2.17
CA ASN A 4 -14.01 -11.74 -1.31
C ASN A 4 -12.93 -11.86 -0.23
N LEU A 5 -12.33 -10.73 0.12
CA LEU A 5 -11.41 -10.59 1.24
C LEU A 5 -12.00 -9.59 2.22
N SER A 6 -11.94 -9.91 3.51
CA SER A 6 -12.23 -8.95 4.57
C SER A 6 -11.09 -7.95 4.77
N LEU A 7 -11.34 -6.85 5.46
CA LEU A 7 -10.29 -5.91 5.87
C LEU A 7 -9.22 -6.59 6.74
N GLY A 8 -9.60 -7.58 7.55
CA GLY A 8 -8.67 -8.37 8.36
C GLY A 8 -7.81 -9.30 7.50
N ASP A 9 -8.40 -9.96 6.50
CA ASP A 9 -7.62 -10.78 5.56
C ASP A 9 -6.60 -9.93 4.79
N LEU A 10 -7.04 -8.76 4.32
CA LEU A 10 -6.16 -7.81 3.63
C LEU A 10 -5.01 -7.34 4.53
N GLU A 11 -5.30 -7.03 5.80
CA GLU A 11 -4.26 -6.69 6.78
C GLU A 11 -3.24 -7.81 6.92
N LEU A 12 -3.67 -9.04 7.17
CA LEU A 12 -2.76 -10.19 7.33
C LEU A 12 -1.89 -10.41 6.09
N ILE A 13 -2.48 -10.36 4.90
CA ILE A 13 -1.75 -10.53 3.64
C ILE A 13 -0.67 -9.46 3.46
N LEU A 14 -0.98 -8.20 3.76
CA LEU A 14 -0.02 -7.10 3.62
C LEU A 14 1.07 -7.14 4.70
N CYS A 15 0.71 -7.54 5.92
CA CYS A 15 1.67 -7.79 6.99
C CYS A 15 2.67 -8.88 6.57
N ASP A 16 2.19 -10.01 6.06
CA ASP A 16 3.03 -11.13 5.62
C ASP A 16 3.88 -10.77 4.40
N TRP A 17 3.33 -10.03 3.45
CA TRP A 17 4.02 -9.70 2.19
C TRP A 17 5.10 -8.62 2.35
N TYR A 18 4.88 -7.63 3.22
CA TYR A 18 5.73 -6.44 3.29
C TYR A 18 6.29 -6.13 4.67
N GLU A 19 5.52 -6.33 5.74
CA GLU A 19 5.88 -5.82 7.06
C GLU A 19 6.74 -6.81 7.86
N MET A 20 6.54 -8.12 7.71
CA MET A 20 7.28 -9.13 8.46
C MET A 20 8.75 -9.27 8.04
N ASP A 21 9.06 -9.04 6.76
CA ASP A 21 10.41 -9.24 6.20
C ASP A 21 11.27 -7.97 6.26
N GLU A 22 10.67 -6.80 6.50
CA GLU A 22 11.39 -5.53 6.53
C GLU A 22 11.94 -5.24 7.95
N GLN A 23 13.24 -5.42 8.15
CA GLN A 23 13.93 -4.94 9.34
C GLN A 23 14.17 -3.43 9.23
N LEU A 24 13.74 -2.67 10.24
CA LEU A 24 14.01 -1.22 10.28
C LEU A 24 15.53 -0.96 10.37
N PRO A 25 16.14 -0.36 9.33
CA PRO A 25 17.57 -0.07 9.30
C PRO A 25 17.96 0.95 10.37
N ASN A 26 19.24 1.01 10.75
CA ASN A 26 19.67 2.01 11.74
C ASN A 26 19.60 3.42 11.11
N PRO A 27 18.77 4.36 11.63
CA PRO A 27 18.57 5.66 10.99
C PRO A 27 19.82 6.55 10.98
N ILE A 28 20.81 6.27 11.84
CA ILE A 28 22.07 7.03 11.93
C ILE A 28 23.05 6.61 10.83
N PHE A 29 23.11 5.31 10.50
CA PHE A 29 24.09 4.76 9.58
C PHE A 29 23.51 4.42 8.20
N GLU A 30 22.21 4.14 8.13
CA GLU A 30 21.51 3.60 6.96
C GLU A 30 20.32 4.49 6.58
N LYS A 31 20.49 5.82 6.68
CA LYS A 31 19.42 6.81 6.51
C LYS A 31 18.55 6.61 5.27
N LYS A 32 19.14 6.26 4.12
CA LYS A 32 18.39 6.04 2.87
C LYS A 32 17.52 4.79 2.93
N GLU A 33 18.04 3.69 3.49
CA GLU A 33 17.26 2.47 3.67
C GLU A 33 16.18 2.68 4.73
N PHE A 34 16.50 3.39 5.81
CA PHE A 34 15.50 3.76 6.81
C PHE A 34 14.36 4.59 6.19
N GLU A 35 14.67 5.59 5.36
CA GLU A 35 13.66 6.37 4.62
C GLU A 35 12.86 5.48 3.65
N ARG A 36 13.50 4.55 2.94
CA ARG A 36 12.81 3.61 2.04
C ARG A 36 11.80 2.75 2.80
N VAL A 37 12.25 2.06 3.85
CA VAL A 37 11.43 1.14 4.65
C VAL A 37 10.31 1.88 5.37
N SER A 38 10.62 3.00 6.02
CA SER A 38 9.61 3.77 6.76
C SER A 38 8.54 4.39 5.85
N ASN A 39 8.91 4.87 4.66
CA ASN A 39 7.93 5.35 3.68
C ASN A 39 7.07 4.21 3.12
N GLY A 40 7.65 3.02 2.95
CA GLY A 40 6.93 1.82 2.53
C GLY A 40 5.87 1.40 3.55
N LEU A 41 6.26 1.27 4.82
CA LEU A 41 5.35 0.95 5.93
C LEU A 41 4.23 2.00 6.04
N TRP A 42 4.57 3.28 5.91
CA TRP A 42 3.57 4.35 5.89
C TRP A 42 2.57 4.18 4.73
N ALA A 43 3.06 3.85 3.53
CA ALA A 43 2.20 3.65 2.37
C ALA A 43 1.23 2.47 2.52
N ILE A 44 1.67 1.36 3.15
CA ILE A 44 0.80 0.23 3.48
C ILE A 44 -0.34 0.69 4.42
N GLY A 45 0.01 1.41 5.48
CA GLY A 45 -0.97 1.97 6.42
C GLY A 45 -1.99 2.90 5.73
N GLU A 46 -1.52 3.79 4.86
CA GLU A 46 -2.39 4.68 4.09
C GLU A 46 -3.29 3.93 3.11
N PHE A 47 -2.78 2.90 2.45
CA PHE A 47 -3.60 2.06 1.56
C PHE A 47 -4.71 1.35 2.33
N ARG A 48 -4.40 0.74 3.49
CA ARG A 48 -5.39 0.09 4.35
C ARG A 48 -6.49 1.06 4.81
N ASN A 49 -6.08 2.26 5.23
CA ASN A 49 -7.01 3.34 5.62
C ASN A 49 -7.85 3.84 4.44
N TYR A 50 -7.27 3.90 3.24
CA TYR A 50 -7.99 4.27 2.03
C TYR A 50 -9.06 3.24 1.70
N VAL A 51 -8.73 1.95 1.68
CA VAL A 51 -9.69 0.87 1.40
C VAL A 51 -10.82 0.86 2.42
N SER A 52 -10.51 0.92 3.73
CA SER A 52 -11.54 0.89 4.78
C SER A 52 -12.55 2.03 4.65
N LYS A 53 -12.10 3.22 4.23
CA LYS A 53 -12.99 4.37 3.96
C LYS A 53 -13.81 4.21 2.68
N GLN A 54 -13.28 3.55 1.65
CA GLN A 54 -13.99 3.35 0.38
C GLN A 54 -15.11 2.32 0.49
N ILE A 55 -14.92 1.29 1.31
CA ILE A 55 -15.89 0.19 1.43
C ILE A 55 -16.82 0.32 2.63
N TYR A 56 -16.75 1.40 3.40
CA TYR A 56 -17.65 1.59 4.54
C TYR A 56 -19.12 1.75 4.06
N PRO A 57 -20.11 1.10 4.71
CA PRO A 57 -20.04 0.37 5.99
C PRO A 57 -19.66 -1.11 5.89
N GLU A 58 -19.42 -1.63 4.70
CA GLU A 58 -18.97 -3.01 4.50
C GLU A 58 -17.55 -3.24 5.07
N THR A 59 -17.25 -4.51 5.36
CA THR A 59 -15.96 -4.94 5.92
C THR A 59 -15.23 -5.94 5.02
N GLN A 60 -15.79 -6.24 3.84
CA GLN A 60 -15.21 -7.13 2.84
C GLN A 60 -15.55 -6.65 1.44
N THR A 61 -14.69 -6.96 0.49
CA THR A 61 -14.92 -6.65 -0.93
C THR A 61 -14.19 -7.67 -1.80
N SER A 62 -14.49 -7.69 -3.09
CA SER A 62 -13.85 -8.63 -4.01
C SER A 62 -12.38 -8.28 -4.26
N ILE A 63 -11.55 -9.28 -4.57
CA ILE A 63 -10.15 -9.05 -4.98
C ILE A 63 -10.09 -8.09 -6.18
N LYS A 64 -11.00 -8.23 -7.14
CA LYS A 64 -11.10 -7.33 -8.29
C LYS A 64 -11.29 -5.87 -7.86
N ASN A 65 -12.20 -5.60 -6.93
CA ASN A 65 -12.42 -4.24 -6.41
C ASN A 65 -11.18 -3.71 -5.68
N LEU A 66 -10.50 -4.56 -4.90
CA LEU A 66 -9.25 -4.18 -4.22
C LEU A 66 -8.16 -3.80 -5.23
N ARG A 67 -8.04 -4.52 -6.35
CA ARG A 67 -7.11 -4.18 -7.43
C ARG A 67 -7.42 -2.82 -8.06
N GLU A 68 -8.69 -2.54 -8.30
CA GLU A 68 -9.13 -1.24 -8.83
C GLU A 68 -8.84 -0.10 -7.83
N MET A 69 -9.01 -0.35 -6.53
CA MET A 69 -8.64 0.58 -5.46
C MET A 69 -7.11 0.78 -5.39
N ALA A 70 -6.30 -0.27 -5.51
CA ALA A 70 -4.84 -0.18 -5.54
C ALA A 70 -4.34 0.64 -6.74
N CYS A 71 -4.89 0.40 -7.93
CA CYS A 71 -4.61 1.21 -9.12
C CYS A 71 -4.99 2.69 -8.92
N THR A 72 -6.16 2.95 -8.32
CA THR A 72 -6.61 4.32 -8.02
C THR A 72 -5.73 5.00 -6.99
N PHE A 73 -5.31 4.28 -5.96
CA PHE A 73 -4.37 4.75 -4.94
C PHE A 73 -3.03 5.15 -5.59
N ALA A 74 -2.43 4.28 -6.41
CA ALA A 74 -1.18 4.57 -7.10
C ALA A 74 -1.25 5.85 -7.95
N LYS A 75 -2.32 6.02 -8.73
CA LYS A 75 -2.57 7.24 -9.53
C LYS A 75 -2.68 8.50 -8.67
N LYS A 76 -3.34 8.42 -7.50
CA LYS A 76 -3.43 9.53 -6.56
C LYS A 76 -2.06 9.88 -5.97
N MET A 77 -1.26 8.88 -5.61
CA MET A 77 0.09 9.10 -5.11
C MET A 77 0.99 9.73 -6.16
N GLU A 78 0.91 9.30 -7.43
CA GLU A 78 1.62 9.95 -8.54
C GLU A 78 1.23 11.44 -8.69
N MET A 79 -0.06 11.74 -8.61
CA MET A 79 -0.56 13.11 -8.65
C MET A 79 0.01 13.94 -7.49
N PHE A 80 -0.02 13.43 -6.26
CA PHE A 80 0.56 14.12 -5.10
C PHE A 80 2.08 14.33 -5.23
N ALA A 81 2.79 13.33 -5.77
CA ALA A 81 4.22 13.43 -6.03
C ALA A 81 4.57 14.56 -7.00
N SER A 82 3.72 14.81 -8.00
CA SER A 82 3.89 15.91 -8.96
C SER A 82 3.61 17.30 -8.38
N MET A 83 2.75 17.40 -7.35
CA MET A 83 2.33 18.67 -6.76
C MET A 83 3.39 19.28 -5.84
N ASN A 84 4.18 18.46 -5.14
CA ASN A 84 5.16 18.94 -4.18
C ASN A 84 6.49 18.21 -4.32
N LYS A 85 7.49 18.88 -4.93
CA LYS A 85 8.84 18.34 -5.10
C LYS A 85 9.54 17.96 -3.79
N LYS A 86 9.21 18.59 -2.65
CA LYS A 86 9.83 18.28 -1.35
C LYS A 86 9.37 16.93 -0.79
N ASN A 87 8.11 16.58 -1.02
CA ASN A 87 7.52 15.33 -0.52
C ASN A 87 7.32 14.31 -1.65
N SER A 88 7.93 14.54 -2.81
CA SER A 88 7.74 13.71 -3.99
C SER A 88 8.18 12.27 -3.74
N SER A 89 9.25 12.05 -2.95
CA SER A 89 9.80 10.73 -2.66
C SER A 89 8.84 9.82 -1.88
N ILE A 90 8.18 10.33 -0.84
CA ILE A 90 7.24 9.55 -0.03
C ILE A 90 6.02 9.13 -0.87
N PHE A 91 5.50 10.05 -1.70
CA PHE A 91 4.39 9.74 -2.59
C PHE A 91 4.81 8.81 -3.74
N MET A 92 6.01 8.95 -4.29
CA MET A 92 6.52 7.99 -5.29
C MET A 92 6.71 6.60 -4.69
N THR A 93 7.15 6.50 -3.43
CA THR A 93 7.22 5.22 -2.71
C THR A 93 5.82 4.61 -2.56
N ALA A 94 4.83 5.42 -2.14
CA ALA A 94 3.46 4.95 -2.02
C ALA A 94 2.83 4.54 -3.35
N LYS A 95 3.17 5.22 -4.46
CA LYS A 95 2.79 4.79 -5.80
C LYS A 95 3.28 3.37 -6.10
N LEU A 96 4.58 3.12 -5.93
CA LEU A 96 5.20 1.81 -6.20
C LEU A 96 4.60 0.71 -5.31
N ILE A 97 4.30 1.01 -4.05
CA ILE A 97 3.60 0.09 -3.15
C ILE A 97 2.19 -0.22 -3.68
N GLY A 98 1.43 0.80 -4.12
CA GLY A 98 0.12 0.60 -4.73
C GLY A 98 0.14 -0.29 -5.97
N GLU A 99 1.13 -0.11 -6.85
CA GLU A 99 1.36 -0.96 -8.03
C GLU A 99 1.70 -2.40 -7.62
N SER A 100 2.58 -2.56 -6.63
CA SER A 100 2.98 -3.89 -6.13
C SER A 100 1.84 -4.65 -5.45
N ILE A 101 0.98 -3.95 -4.69
CA ILE A 101 -0.24 -4.54 -4.11
C ILE A 101 -1.21 -4.96 -5.22
N GLN A 102 -1.33 -4.16 -6.29
CA GLN A 102 -2.18 -4.51 -7.42
C GLN A 102 -1.71 -5.81 -8.09
N ASP A 103 -0.41 -6.00 -8.25
CA ASP A 103 0.20 -7.21 -8.79
C ASP A 103 0.01 -8.42 -7.86
N LEU A 104 0.23 -8.24 -6.55
CA LEU A 104 -0.03 -9.25 -5.52
C LEU A 104 -1.48 -9.73 -5.58
N LEU A 105 -2.43 -8.80 -5.56
CA LEU A 105 -3.87 -9.12 -5.62
C LEU A 105 -4.25 -9.79 -6.94
N HIS A 106 -3.60 -9.44 -8.06
CA HIS A 106 -3.82 -10.12 -9.34
C HIS A 106 -3.37 -11.57 -9.32
N ALA A 107 -2.23 -11.87 -8.67
CA ALA A 107 -1.72 -13.23 -8.53
C ALA A 107 -2.60 -14.14 -7.64
N MET A 108 -3.52 -13.55 -6.87
CA MET A 108 -4.44 -14.25 -5.97
C MET A 108 -5.82 -14.57 -6.58
N GLU A 109 -6.12 -14.05 -7.77
CA GLU A 109 -7.34 -14.31 -8.55
C GLU A 109 -7.29 -15.68 -9.25
#